data_AF-A0A1E7IM19-F1
#
_entry.id   AF-A0A1E7IM19-F1
#
_cell.length_a   1.000
_cell.length_b   1.000
_cell.length_c   1.000
_cell.angle_alpha   90.00
_cell.angle_beta   90.00
_cell.angle_gamma   90.00
#
_symmetry.space_group_name_H-M   'P 1'
#
loop_
_entity.id
_entity.type
_entity.pdbx_description
1 polymer ?
#
loop_
_entity_poly.entity_id
_entity_poly.type
_entity_poly.pdbx_seq_one_letter_code
_entity_poly.pdbx_strand_id
1 'polypeptide(L)'
;MKITNKHNLPDAVFNFLSADNYTPGDNDYSATTLLRPPQMVQLEQRHWEELEEDAIDKVWSVFGSAVHNLLEHHADGTASVEERLYVDIFGKRIGGQLDYYSDSIITDYKVTSTYTLGNAGRMKEWEEQQNIYAYLMRENGKPVEKIQVCVFFRDWSKGKSLSGGKDYPKTPLMVIELPLWGMSEQEDFLKDRVAEHLWGEDFCDAFLPPCTPEDMWEEPTKYAVMKKGNKRATKLFTDKDEAKEFATEKGKAFSVLVRQGGRARCEQYCNVKNFCHQYREWKRVADGS
;
A
#
# COMPACT_ATOMS: atom_id res chain seq x y z
N MET A 1 9.56 -0.68 -18.41
CA MET A 1 8.08 -0.87 -18.34
C MET A 1 7.45 -0.22 -19.55
N LYS A 2 6.44 -0.87 -20.15
CA LYS A 2 5.74 -0.38 -21.34
C LYS A 2 4.37 0.18 -20.96
N ILE A 3 4.13 1.45 -21.25
CA ILE A 3 2.80 2.07 -21.04
C ILE A 3 1.92 1.77 -22.26
N THR A 4 0.70 1.30 -21.99
CA THR A 4 -0.29 0.88 -23.00
C THR A 4 -1.52 1.79 -23.01
N ASN A 5 -2.25 1.81 -24.12
CA ASN A 5 -3.49 2.58 -24.29
C ASN A 5 -4.66 1.67 -24.67
N LYS A 6 -5.00 0.71 -23.82
CA LYS A 6 -6.05 -0.30 -24.06
C LYS A 6 -7.45 0.32 -24.15
N HIS A 7 -7.62 1.52 -23.61
CA HIS A 7 -8.87 2.28 -23.62
C HIS A 7 -8.99 3.27 -24.77
N ASN A 8 -8.02 3.31 -25.70
CA ASN A 8 -8.01 4.19 -26.87
C ASN A 8 -8.25 5.67 -26.50
N LEU A 9 -7.55 6.12 -25.45
CA LEU A 9 -7.56 7.50 -24.97
C LEU A 9 -7.04 8.44 -26.07
N PRO A 10 -7.56 9.68 -26.16
CA PRO A 10 -7.00 10.70 -27.05
C PRO A 10 -5.50 10.92 -26.78
N ASP A 11 -4.71 11.16 -27.84
CA ASP A 11 -3.24 11.28 -27.76
C ASP A 11 -2.78 12.26 -26.68
N ALA A 12 -3.43 13.42 -26.56
CA ALA A 12 -3.10 14.39 -25.52
C ALA A 12 -3.25 13.84 -24.11
N VAL A 13 -4.30 13.05 -23.86
CA VAL A 13 -4.57 12.43 -22.55
C VAL A 13 -3.59 11.28 -22.32
N PHE A 14 -3.35 10.44 -23.33
CA PHE A 14 -2.38 9.35 -23.24
C PHE A 14 -0.97 9.88 -22.95
N ASN A 15 -0.52 10.90 -23.69
CA ASN A 15 0.79 11.53 -23.49
C ASN A 15 0.92 12.16 -22.10
N PHE A 16 -0.14 12.81 -21.61
CA PHE A 16 -0.17 13.38 -20.26
C PHE A 16 -0.05 12.30 -19.16
N LEU A 17 -0.80 11.21 -19.28
CA LEU A 17 -0.78 10.12 -18.29
C LEU A 17 0.49 9.27 -18.38
N SER A 18 1.12 9.20 -19.55
CA SER A 18 2.34 8.44 -19.80
C SER A 18 3.61 9.26 -19.54
N ALA A 19 3.49 10.56 -19.28
CA ALA A 19 4.64 11.40 -19.01
C ALA A 19 5.33 10.93 -17.72
N ASP A 20 6.55 10.46 -17.85
CA ASP A 20 7.39 10.14 -16.70
C ASP A 20 8.10 11.42 -16.24
N ASN A 21 7.51 12.09 -15.26
CA ASN A 21 8.11 13.26 -14.62
C ASN A 21 8.88 12.87 -13.35
N TYR A 22 8.99 11.57 -13.04
CA TYR A 22 9.71 11.12 -11.87
C TYR A 22 11.22 11.15 -12.15
N THR A 23 11.95 11.87 -11.31
CA THR A 23 13.42 11.80 -11.31
C THR A 23 13.84 10.92 -10.13
N PRO A 24 14.38 9.72 -10.36
CA PRO A 24 14.89 8.87 -9.28
C PRO A 24 15.94 9.62 -8.45
N GLY A 25 15.87 9.46 -7.14
CA GLY A 25 16.94 9.91 -6.25
C GLY A 25 18.20 9.05 -6.44
N ASP A 26 19.34 9.61 -6.05
CA ASP A 26 20.59 8.84 -5.94
C ASP A 26 20.54 7.98 -4.66
N ASN A 27 19.83 6.85 -4.73
CA ASN A 27 19.66 5.91 -3.63
C ASN A 27 19.42 4.48 -4.14
N ASP A 28 19.83 3.49 -3.37
CA ASP A 28 19.52 2.07 -3.64
C ASP A 28 18.04 1.76 -3.34
N TYR A 29 17.52 2.31 -2.25
CA TYR A 29 16.13 2.13 -1.83
C TYR A 29 15.50 3.43 -1.38
N SER A 30 14.27 3.71 -1.84
CA SER A 30 13.48 4.82 -1.29
C SER A 30 12.74 4.37 -0.03
N ALA A 31 12.37 5.30 0.85
CA ALA A 31 11.50 5.04 1.99
C ALA A 31 10.21 4.28 1.59
N THR A 32 9.60 4.66 0.47
CA THR A 32 8.40 3.99 -0.08
C THR A 32 8.69 2.60 -0.62
N THR A 33 9.87 2.36 -1.20
CA THR A 33 10.28 1.03 -1.67
C THR A 33 10.52 0.09 -0.51
N LEU A 34 11.14 0.58 0.57
CA LEU A 34 11.41 -0.22 1.76
C LEU A 34 10.15 -0.79 2.38
N LEU A 35 9.02 -0.07 2.35
CA LEU A 35 7.73 -0.57 2.87
C LEU A 35 7.06 -1.63 1.99
N ARG A 36 7.54 -1.84 0.76
CA ARG A 36 6.99 -2.86 -0.14
C ARG A 36 7.63 -4.22 0.16
N PRO A 37 6.92 -5.33 -0.13
CA PRO A 37 7.49 -6.67 0.03
C PRO A 37 8.73 -6.86 -0.86
N PRO A 38 9.84 -7.45 -0.36
CA PRO A 38 11.04 -7.70 -1.15
C PRO A 38 10.77 -8.46 -2.44
N GLN A 39 9.92 -9.49 -2.40
CA GLN A 39 9.54 -10.24 -3.61
C GLN A 39 8.90 -9.34 -4.67
N MET A 40 8.04 -8.39 -4.29
CA MET A 40 7.42 -7.48 -5.26
C MET A 40 8.47 -6.55 -5.89
N VAL A 41 9.38 -6.00 -5.08
CA VAL A 41 10.42 -5.08 -5.55
C VAL A 41 11.40 -5.79 -6.49
N GLN A 42 11.88 -6.97 -6.10
CA GLN A 42 12.84 -7.73 -6.89
C GLN A 42 12.26 -8.19 -8.23
N LEU A 43 11.03 -8.72 -8.25
CA LEU A 43 10.36 -9.10 -9.50
C LEU A 43 10.14 -7.89 -10.41
N GLU A 44 9.80 -6.74 -9.85
CA GLU A 44 9.57 -5.52 -10.63
C GLU A 44 10.87 -5.02 -11.28
N GLN A 45 11.97 -5.00 -10.52
CA GLN A 45 13.29 -4.62 -11.03
C GLN A 45 13.77 -5.58 -12.12
N ARG A 46 13.64 -6.90 -11.91
CA ARG A 46 14.15 -7.93 -12.84
C ARG A 46 13.36 -8.01 -14.14
N HIS A 47 12.05 -7.77 -14.08
CA HIS A 47 11.15 -7.85 -15.23
C HIS A 47 10.67 -6.49 -15.73
N TRP A 48 11.37 -5.40 -15.37
CA TRP A 48 10.94 -4.03 -15.68
C TRP A 48 10.56 -3.85 -17.15
N GLU A 49 11.37 -4.37 -18.07
CA GLU A 49 11.15 -4.26 -19.52
C GLU A 49 9.99 -5.10 -20.06
N GLU A 50 9.57 -6.11 -19.31
CA GLU A 50 8.48 -7.02 -19.63
C GLU A 50 7.15 -6.56 -19.02
N LEU A 51 7.19 -5.68 -18.01
CA LEU A 51 6.00 -5.14 -17.39
C LEU A 51 5.22 -4.23 -18.34
N GLU A 52 3.90 -4.39 -18.30
CA GLU A 52 2.94 -3.51 -18.96
C GLU A 52 2.06 -2.83 -17.91
N GLU A 53 1.82 -1.54 -18.09
CA GLU A 53 0.87 -0.75 -17.31
C GLU A 53 -0.03 0.01 -18.28
N ASP A 54 -1.34 0.06 -18.03
CA ASP A 54 -2.22 0.89 -18.86
C ASP A 54 -2.19 2.34 -18.38
N ALA A 55 -2.20 3.29 -19.31
CA ALA A 55 -2.20 4.71 -18.98
C ALA A 55 -3.39 5.10 -18.06
N ILE A 56 -4.54 4.42 -18.16
CA ILE A 56 -5.69 4.71 -17.31
C ILE A 56 -5.43 4.44 -15.82
N ASP A 57 -4.56 3.48 -15.51
CA ASP A 57 -4.22 3.11 -14.14
C ASP A 57 -3.37 4.20 -13.46
N LYS A 58 -2.72 5.06 -14.26
CA LYS A 58 -1.87 6.17 -13.79
C LYS A 58 -2.65 7.42 -13.42
N VAL A 59 -3.94 7.53 -13.78
CA VAL A 59 -4.78 8.72 -13.55
C VAL A 59 -4.63 9.22 -12.12
N TRP A 60 -4.83 8.35 -11.13
CA TRP A 60 -4.81 8.78 -9.74
C TRP A 60 -3.42 9.15 -9.23
N SER A 61 -2.37 8.52 -9.75
CA SER A 61 -0.99 8.91 -9.43
C SER A 61 -0.69 10.31 -9.95
N VAL A 62 -1.09 10.61 -11.19
CA VAL A 62 -0.90 11.92 -11.82
C VAL A 62 -1.67 13.02 -11.09
N PHE A 63 -2.91 12.75 -10.67
CA PHE A 63 -3.67 13.68 -9.83
C PHE A 63 -3.00 13.93 -8.48
N GLY A 64 -2.41 12.90 -7.87
CA GLY A 64 -1.59 13.05 -6.66
C GLY A 64 -0.42 13.99 -6.91
N SER A 65 0.41 13.70 -7.91
CA SER A 65 1.56 14.55 -8.27
C SER A 65 1.17 16.00 -8.56
N ALA A 66 0.06 16.22 -9.26
CA ALA A 66 -0.44 17.57 -9.54
C ALA A 66 -0.80 18.35 -8.27
N VAL A 67 -1.39 17.68 -7.26
CA VAL A 67 -1.70 18.32 -5.98
C VAL A 67 -0.43 18.65 -5.19
N HIS A 68 0.57 17.75 -5.16
CA HIS A 68 1.85 18.01 -4.50
C HIS A 68 2.53 19.23 -5.12
N ASN A 69 2.63 19.28 -6.45
CA ASN A 69 3.26 20.39 -7.13
C ASN A 69 2.54 21.73 -6.88
N LEU A 70 1.21 21.75 -6.85
CA LEU A 70 0.45 22.96 -6.49
C LEU A 70 0.72 23.41 -5.05
N LEU A 71 0.82 22.48 -4.10
CA LEU A 71 1.08 22.81 -2.70
C LEU A 71 2.50 23.33 -2.49
N GLU A 72 3.48 22.76 -3.18
CA GLU A 72 4.86 23.24 -3.19
C GLU A 72 4.95 24.73 -3.58
N HIS A 73 4.24 25.15 -4.63
CA HIS A 73 4.24 26.55 -5.07
C HIS A 73 3.63 27.53 -4.06
N HIS A 74 2.90 27.03 -3.06
CA HIS A 74 2.25 27.83 -2.02
C HIS A 74 2.93 27.67 -0.65
N ALA A 75 4.08 27.01 -0.58
CA ALA A 75 4.83 26.90 0.65
C ALA A 75 5.46 28.25 1.06
N ASP A 76 5.43 28.54 2.36
CA ASP A 76 6.10 29.71 2.92
C ASP A 76 7.62 29.59 2.74
N GLY A 77 8.32 30.72 2.57
CA GLY A 77 9.75 30.75 2.21
C GLY A 77 10.73 30.17 3.25
N THR A 78 10.25 29.75 4.42
CA THR A 78 11.04 29.08 5.46
C THR A 78 10.85 27.56 5.48
N ALA A 79 9.87 27.03 4.74
CA ALA A 79 9.61 25.61 4.67
C ALA A 79 10.61 24.89 3.77
N SER A 80 10.98 23.67 4.14
CA SER A 80 11.68 22.75 3.24
C SER A 80 10.64 21.95 2.46
N VAL A 81 10.71 22.00 1.14
CA VAL A 81 9.75 21.39 0.22
C VAL A 81 10.53 20.54 -0.79
N GLU A 82 10.02 19.35 -1.10
CA GLU A 82 10.65 18.40 -2.01
C GLU A 82 12.12 18.05 -1.65
N GLU A 83 12.50 18.23 -0.39
CA GLU A 83 13.87 18.00 0.08
C GLU A 83 14.21 16.51 0.05
N ARG A 84 15.35 16.18 -0.57
CA ARG A 84 15.87 14.83 -0.61
C ARG A 84 16.89 14.61 0.50
N LEU A 85 16.67 13.55 1.26
CA LEU A 85 17.48 13.17 2.39
C LEU A 85 17.95 11.74 2.22
N TYR A 86 19.14 11.48 2.78
CA TYR A 86 19.80 10.19 2.62
C TYR A 86 20.42 9.72 3.92
N VAL A 87 20.50 8.40 4.09
CA VAL A 87 21.28 7.73 5.12
C VAL A 87 21.86 6.44 4.55
N ASP A 88 23.04 6.03 5.00
CA ASP A 88 23.65 4.76 4.60
C ASP A 88 23.42 3.69 5.68
N ILE A 89 22.77 2.59 5.31
CA ILE A 89 22.48 1.45 6.20
C ILE A 89 22.91 0.17 5.51
N PHE A 90 23.74 -0.63 6.19
CA PHE A 90 24.29 -1.89 5.64
C PHE A 90 24.92 -1.74 4.24
N GLY A 91 25.56 -0.58 3.99
CA GLY A 91 26.20 -0.28 2.70
C GLY A 91 25.22 0.07 1.58
N LYS A 92 23.93 0.24 1.88
CA LYS A 92 22.91 0.74 0.96
C LYS A 92 22.52 2.16 1.31
N ARG A 93 22.44 3.01 0.29
CA ARG A 93 21.99 4.39 0.39
C ARG A 93 20.46 4.40 0.38
N ILE A 94 19.87 4.81 1.49
CA ILE A 94 18.42 4.92 1.65
C ILE A 94 18.01 6.37 1.45
N GLY A 95 17.07 6.62 0.55
CA GLY A 95 16.61 7.96 0.17
C GLY A 95 15.16 8.21 0.49
N GLY A 96 14.82 9.48 0.74
CA GLY A 96 13.43 9.93 0.87
C GLY A 96 13.27 11.33 0.30
N GLN A 97 12.11 11.60 -0.28
CA GLN A 97 11.71 12.96 -0.67
C GLN A 97 10.51 13.35 0.18
N LEU A 98 10.69 14.42 0.96
CA LEU A 98 9.63 14.96 1.80
C LEU A 98 8.73 15.87 0.98
N ASP A 99 7.43 15.86 1.26
CA ASP A 99 6.52 16.82 0.66
C ASP A 99 6.69 18.21 1.31
N TYR A 100 6.63 18.28 2.64
CA TYR A 100 6.69 19.54 3.37
C TYR A 100 7.25 19.36 4.78
N TYR A 101 8.14 20.28 5.17
CA TYR A 101 8.65 20.39 6.54
C TYR A 101 8.75 21.86 6.97
N SER A 102 8.14 22.18 8.11
CA SER A 102 8.29 23.47 8.82
C SER A 102 8.13 23.25 10.32
N ASP A 103 8.81 24.07 11.12
CA ASP A 103 8.65 24.10 12.59
C ASP A 103 8.78 22.73 13.28
N SER A 104 9.73 21.91 12.83
CA SER A 104 9.92 20.53 13.33
C SER A 104 8.74 19.57 13.05
N ILE A 105 7.87 19.90 12.09
CA ILE A 105 6.70 19.11 11.67
C ILE A 105 6.90 18.62 10.24
N ILE A 106 6.87 17.29 10.05
CA ILE A 106 6.75 16.70 8.71
C ILE A 106 5.28 16.61 8.35
N THR A 107 4.92 17.12 7.17
CA THR A 107 3.58 17.00 6.59
C THR A 107 3.68 16.31 5.24
N ASP A 108 3.00 15.18 5.12
CA ASP A 108 2.84 14.44 3.86
C ASP A 108 1.44 14.68 3.30
N TYR A 109 1.35 14.94 1.99
CA TYR A 109 0.09 15.19 1.32
C TYR A 109 -0.42 13.89 0.71
N LYS A 110 -1.70 13.58 0.90
CA LYS A 110 -2.33 12.38 0.33
C LYS A 110 -3.63 12.72 -0.36
N VAL A 111 -3.74 12.40 -1.64
CA VAL A 111 -5.03 12.38 -2.35
C VAL A 111 -5.56 10.94 -2.34
N THR A 112 -6.65 10.69 -1.62
CA THR A 112 -7.18 9.32 -1.45
C THR A 112 -8.70 9.25 -1.36
N SER A 113 -9.24 8.04 -1.28
CA SER A 113 -10.66 7.80 -1.01
C SER A 113 -10.99 7.94 0.48
N THR A 114 -12.20 8.42 0.78
CA THR A 114 -12.82 8.43 2.12
C THR A 114 -12.79 7.07 2.83
N TYR A 115 -12.76 5.95 2.09
CA TYR A 115 -12.62 4.61 2.65
C TYR A 115 -11.34 4.42 3.48
N THR A 116 -10.29 5.19 3.15
CA THR A 116 -8.97 5.10 3.79
C THR A 116 -9.03 5.36 5.30
N LEU A 117 -9.96 6.20 5.77
CA LEU A 117 -10.10 6.51 7.20
C LEU A 117 -10.43 5.29 8.07
N GLY A 118 -11.11 4.29 7.51
CA GLY A 118 -11.42 3.04 8.19
C GLY A 118 -10.38 1.94 7.98
N ASN A 119 -9.34 2.19 7.18
CA ASN A 119 -8.36 1.19 6.80
C ASN A 119 -7.11 1.26 7.71
N ALA A 120 -7.10 0.43 8.75
CA ALA A 120 -6.01 0.37 9.73
C ALA A 120 -4.65 0.04 9.08
N GLY A 121 -4.63 -0.85 8.07
CA GLY A 121 -3.40 -1.18 7.34
C GLY A 121 -2.82 0.02 6.60
N ARG A 122 -3.66 0.86 6.01
CA ARG A 122 -3.22 2.09 5.34
C ARG A 122 -2.71 3.15 6.34
N MET A 123 -3.36 3.28 7.49
CA MET A 123 -2.88 4.18 8.54
C MET A 123 -1.49 3.76 9.03
N LYS A 124 -1.29 2.44 9.22
CA LYS A 124 0.02 1.87 9.60
C LYS A 124 1.09 2.13 8.55
N GLU A 125 0.79 1.94 7.27
CA GLU A 125 1.71 2.24 6.16
C GLU A 125 2.14 3.71 6.15
N TRP A 126 1.22 4.64 6.43
CA TRP A 126 1.55 6.07 6.54
C TRP A 126 2.41 6.37 7.77
N GLU A 127 2.09 5.78 8.92
CA GLU A 127 2.89 5.89 10.15
C GLU A 127 4.32 5.40 9.93
N GLU A 128 4.48 4.22 9.34
CA GLU A 128 5.78 3.64 9.00
C GLU A 128 6.56 4.54 8.01
N GLN A 129 5.91 5.03 6.94
CA GLN A 129 6.53 5.92 5.96
C GLN A 129 7.05 7.20 6.62
N GLN A 130 6.19 7.87 7.40
CA GLN A 130 6.55 9.13 8.04
C GLN A 130 7.60 8.96 9.14
N ASN A 131 7.67 7.79 9.78
CA ASN A 131 8.74 7.51 10.74
C ASN A 131 10.11 7.23 10.08
N ILE A 132 10.14 6.63 8.87
CA ILE A 132 11.37 6.57 8.07
C ILE A 132 11.85 7.98 7.73
N TYR A 133 10.94 8.85 7.30
CA TYR A 133 11.24 10.25 7.02
C TYR A 133 11.73 11.02 8.25
N ALA A 134 11.12 10.79 9.41
CA ALA A 134 11.59 11.38 10.66
C ALA A 134 13.01 10.94 11.03
N TYR A 135 13.36 9.67 10.79
CA TYR A 135 14.73 9.17 10.98
C TYR A 135 15.72 9.84 10.01
N LEU A 136 15.39 9.89 8.71
CA LEU A 136 16.22 10.57 7.70
C LEU A 136 16.48 12.04 8.07
N MET A 137 15.45 12.75 8.52
CA MET A 137 15.58 14.13 8.99
C MET A 137 16.55 14.27 10.16
N ARG A 138 16.40 13.43 11.19
CA ARG A 138 17.23 13.45 12.39
C ARG A 138 18.70 13.14 12.06
N GLU A 139 18.95 12.14 11.21
CA GLU A 139 20.30 11.81 10.73
C GLU A 139 20.92 12.93 9.88
N ASN A 140 20.09 13.76 9.24
CA ASN A 140 20.53 14.94 8.50
C ASN A 140 20.49 16.24 9.35
N GLY A 141 20.48 16.12 10.68
CA GLY A 141 20.60 17.24 11.61
C GLY A 141 19.34 18.11 11.76
N LYS A 142 18.19 17.62 11.29
CA LYS A 142 16.91 18.34 11.36
C LYS A 142 16.00 17.74 12.44
N PRO A 143 15.57 18.52 13.45
CA PRO A 143 14.71 18.02 14.50
C PRO A 143 13.30 17.71 13.99
N VAL A 144 12.68 16.68 14.56
CA VAL A 144 11.29 16.29 14.27
C VAL A 144 10.57 16.04 15.57
N GLU A 145 9.55 16.85 15.82
CA GLU A 145 8.70 16.82 17.01
C GLU A 145 7.30 16.27 16.69
N LYS A 146 6.88 16.37 15.43
CA LYS A 146 5.56 15.89 14.98
C LYS A 146 5.61 15.40 13.54
N ILE A 147 4.79 14.40 13.27
CA ILE A 147 4.51 13.91 11.91
C ILE A 147 3.00 13.90 11.67
N GLN A 148 2.59 14.28 10.47
CA GLN A 148 1.17 14.32 10.10
C GLN A 148 0.96 14.08 8.62
N VAL A 149 -0.26 13.68 8.27
CA VAL A 149 -0.71 13.55 6.89
C VAL A 149 -1.88 14.51 6.66
N CYS A 150 -1.78 15.33 5.62
CA CYS A 150 -2.88 16.16 5.15
C CYS A 150 -3.58 15.45 3.98
N VAL A 151 -4.80 14.97 4.25
CA VAL A 151 -5.57 14.11 3.35
C VAL A 151 -6.61 14.92 2.59
N PHE A 152 -6.58 14.81 1.26
CA PHE A 152 -7.57 15.31 0.32
C PHE A 152 -8.44 14.15 -0.17
N PHE A 153 -9.74 14.19 0.13
CA PHE A 153 -10.66 13.12 -0.24
C PHE A 153 -11.28 13.34 -1.62
N ARG A 154 -10.82 12.57 -2.60
CA ARG A 154 -11.23 12.70 -4.01
C ARG A 154 -12.68 12.30 -4.30
N ASP A 155 -13.26 11.45 -3.45
CA ASP A 155 -14.63 10.92 -3.56
C ASP A 155 -15.56 11.49 -2.47
N TRP A 156 -15.15 12.58 -1.81
CA TRP A 156 -15.96 13.24 -0.81
C TRP A 156 -17.23 13.84 -1.41
N SER A 157 -18.31 13.87 -0.63
CA SER A 157 -19.58 14.47 -1.05
C SER A 157 -20.31 15.08 0.14
N LYS A 158 -20.84 16.28 -0.05
CA LYS A 158 -21.61 17.02 0.96
C LYS A 158 -22.86 16.27 1.39
N GLY A 159 -23.52 15.55 0.47
CA GLY A 159 -24.69 14.74 0.79
C GLY A 159 -24.36 13.64 1.80
N LYS A 160 -23.30 12.87 1.55
CA LYS A 160 -22.87 11.80 2.47
C LYS A 160 -22.31 12.34 3.78
N SER A 161 -21.72 13.54 3.83
CA SER A 161 -21.25 14.09 5.12
C SER A 161 -22.38 14.43 6.09
N LEU A 162 -23.56 14.77 5.55
CA LEU A 162 -24.78 15.04 6.31
C LEU A 162 -25.49 13.76 6.78
N SER A 163 -25.43 12.66 6.00
CA SER A 163 -26.19 11.43 6.27
C SER A 163 -25.36 10.22 6.70
N GLY A 164 -24.05 10.21 6.44
CA GLY A 164 -23.15 9.05 6.47
C GLY A 164 -22.64 8.63 7.85
N GLY A 165 -23.28 9.09 8.93
CA GLY A 165 -22.88 8.75 10.29
C GLY A 165 -21.61 9.47 10.78
N LYS A 166 -20.96 8.90 11.81
CA LYS A 166 -19.75 9.46 12.44
C LYS A 166 -18.48 9.15 11.66
N ASP A 167 -18.48 8.07 10.89
CA ASP A 167 -17.28 7.53 10.24
C ASP A 167 -16.98 8.18 8.88
N TYR A 168 -17.95 8.93 8.32
CA TYR A 168 -17.74 9.69 7.09
C TYR A 168 -17.14 11.08 7.38
N PRO A 169 -16.08 11.49 6.67
CA PRO A 169 -15.39 12.75 6.95
C PRO A 169 -16.30 13.97 6.77
N LYS A 170 -16.26 14.88 7.74
CA LYS A 170 -17.11 16.09 7.73
C LYS A 170 -16.66 17.13 6.72
N THR A 171 -15.38 17.13 6.40
CA THR A 171 -14.74 18.01 5.43
C THR A 171 -14.03 17.19 4.35
N PRO A 172 -13.84 17.73 3.14
CA PRO A 172 -13.08 17.06 2.08
C PRO A 172 -11.57 17.04 2.33
N LEU A 173 -11.11 17.77 3.36
CA LEU A 173 -9.72 17.87 3.78
C LEU A 173 -9.63 17.59 5.28
N MET A 174 -8.66 16.77 5.68
CA MET A 174 -8.37 16.49 7.09
C MET A 174 -6.86 16.41 7.33
N VAL A 175 -6.41 16.91 8.48
CA VAL A 175 -5.05 16.68 8.97
C VAL A 175 -5.10 15.58 10.02
N ILE A 176 -4.31 14.53 9.83
CA ILE A 176 -4.22 13.36 10.71
C ILE A 176 -2.82 13.35 11.30
N GLU A 177 -2.75 13.49 12.62
CA GLU A 177 -1.51 13.33 13.37
C GLU A 177 -1.19 11.84 13.51
N LEU A 178 0.07 11.47 13.28
CA LEU A 178 0.54 10.08 13.36
C LEU A 178 1.48 9.90 14.56
N PRO A 179 1.55 8.70 15.15
CA PRO A 179 2.50 8.41 16.22
C PRO A 179 3.95 8.57 15.78
N LEU A 180 4.68 9.48 16.44
CA LEU A 180 6.12 9.65 16.24
C LEU A 180 6.90 8.71 17.15
N TRP A 181 7.65 7.79 16.55
CA TRP A 181 8.45 6.82 17.28
C TRP A 181 9.74 7.43 17.84
N GLY A 182 10.30 6.73 18.84
CA GLY A 182 11.63 7.04 19.35
C GLY A 182 12.72 6.75 18.32
N MET A 183 13.85 7.46 18.40
CA MET A 183 14.95 7.31 17.43
C MET A 183 15.42 5.85 17.28
N SER A 184 15.57 5.12 18.39
CA SER A 184 15.98 3.71 18.37
C SER A 184 14.96 2.82 17.65
N GLU A 185 13.67 3.05 17.87
CA GLU A 185 12.60 2.25 17.24
C GLU A 185 12.55 2.50 15.73
N GLN A 186 12.77 3.76 15.30
CA GLN A 186 12.86 4.10 13.88
C GLN A 186 14.08 3.44 13.23
N GLU A 187 15.23 3.47 13.92
CA GLU A 187 16.47 2.86 13.44
C GLU A 187 16.34 1.34 13.29
N ASP A 188 15.80 0.67 14.30
CA ASP A 188 15.59 -0.78 14.31
C ASP A 188 14.63 -1.18 13.18
N PHE A 189 13.48 -0.50 13.07
CA PHE A 189 12.53 -0.74 11.98
C PHE A 189 13.19 -0.55 10.61
N LEU A 190 13.93 0.55 10.41
CA LEU A 190 14.56 0.84 9.13
C LEU A 190 15.63 -0.21 8.78
N LYS A 191 16.47 -0.62 9.74
CA LYS A 191 17.46 -1.69 9.56
C LYS A 191 16.80 -3.01 9.19
N ASP A 192 15.72 -3.39 9.87
CA ASP A 192 14.98 -4.62 9.57
C ASP A 192 14.46 -4.60 8.12
N ARG A 193 13.86 -3.49 7.69
CA ARG A 193 13.40 -3.34 6.29
C ARG A 193 14.55 -3.43 5.29
N VAL A 194 15.69 -2.79 5.55
CA VAL A 194 16.85 -2.88 4.66
C VAL A 194 17.39 -4.32 4.62
N ALA A 195 17.48 -5.00 5.74
CA ALA A 195 17.92 -6.40 5.81
C ALA A 195 17.01 -7.35 5.02
N GLU A 196 15.68 -7.16 5.09
CA GLU A 196 14.71 -7.92 4.30
C GLU A 196 14.92 -7.73 2.79
N HIS A 197 15.17 -6.50 2.34
CA HIS A 197 15.43 -6.21 0.92
C HIS A 197 16.77 -6.76 0.45
N LEU A 198 17.82 -6.65 1.26
CA LEU A 198 19.11 -7.28 0.99
C LEU A 198 18.96 -8.79 0.81
N TRP A 199 18.17 -9.44 1.66
CA TRP A 199 17.92 -10.86 1.55
C TRP A 199 17.22 -11.21 0.21
N GLY A 200 16.33 -10.34 -0.27
CA GLY A 200 15.69 -10.47 -1.57
C GLY A 200 16.66 -10.35 -2.76
N GLU A 201 17.69 -9.52 -2.67
CA GLU A 201 18.71 -9.36 -3.72
C GLU A 201 19.47 -10.68 -3.99
N ASP A 202 19.73 -11.47 -2.94
CA ASP A 202 20.56 -12.68 -3.01
C ASP A 202 19.86 -13.89 -3.65
N PHE A 203 18.53 -13.87 -3.80
CA PHE A 203 17.75 -14.99 -4.33
C PHE A 203 17.26 -14.78 -5.75
N CYS A 204 17.24 -15.84 -6.55
CA CYS A 204 16.49 -15.83 -7.81
C CYS A 204 14.97 -15.88 -7.56
N ASP A 205 14.18 -15.61 -8.60
CA ASP A 205 12.72 -15.40 -8.48
C ASP A 205 11.96 -16.54 -7.81
N ALA A 206 12.43 -17.77 -7.99
CA ALA A 206 11.83 -18.97 -7.40
C ALA A 206 12.02 -19.07 -5.88
N PHE A 207 13.01 -18.37 -5.32
CA PHE A 207 13.37 -18.42 -3.90
C PHE A 207 13.27 -17.07 -3.20
N LEU A 208 12.66 -16.07 -3.84
CA LEU A 208 12.41 -14.78 -3.20
C LEU A 208 11.59 -14.95 -1.91
N PRO A 209 11.90 -14.17 -0.84
CA PRO A 209 11.13 -14.21 0.41
C PRO A 209 9.64 -13.96 0.15
N PRO A 210 8.74 -14.87 0.54
CA PRO A 210 7.33 -14.76 0.17
C PRO A 210 6.66 -13.54 0.81
N CYS A 211 5.74 -12.91 0.08
CA CYS A 211 4.85 -11.89 0.66
C CYS A 211 4.02 -12.48 1.83
N THR A 212 3.80 -11.70 2.88
CA THR A 212 2.96 -12.09 4.02
C THR A 212 1.46 -12.04 3.66
N PRO A 213 0.56 -12.69 4.43
CA PRO A 213 -0.89 -12.54 4.25
C PRO A 213 -1.35 -11.08 4.28
N GLU A 214 -0.74 -10.28 5.14
CA GLU A 214 -0.96 -8.84 5.24
C GLU A 214 -0.54 -8.12 3.96
N ASP A 215 0.63 -8.46 3.39
CA ASP A 215 1.08 -7.91 2.12
C ASP A 215 0.16 -8.27 0.96
N MET A 216 -0.43 -9.46 0.97
CA MET A 216 -1.28 -9.94 -0.12
C MET A 216 -2.73 -9.43 -0.02
N TRP A 217 -3.07 -8.76 1.10
CA TRP A 217 -4.45 -8.47 1.50
C TRP A 217 -5.28 -9.77 1.48
N GLU A 218 -4.76 -10.79 2.14
CA GLU A 218 -5.34 -12.13 2.14
C GLU A 218 -6.60 -12.18 3.02
N GLU A 219 -7.71 -12.58 2.40
CA GLU A 219 -8.90 -13.01 3.10
C GLU A 219 -8.89 -14.55 3.14
N PRO A 220 -8.77 -15.18 4.32
CA PRO A 220 -8.69 -16.64 4.40
C PRO A 220 -10.04 -17.29 4.07
N THR A 221 -9.99 -18.47 3.42
CA THR A 221 -11.17 -19.29 3.13
C THR A 221 -11.96 -19.57 4.41
N LYS A 222 -13.29 -19.36 4.35
CA LYS A 222 -14.20 -19.63 5.45
C LYS A 222 -15.21 -20.72 5.07
N TYR A 223 -15.53 -21.57 6.02
CA TYR A 223 -16.54 -22.62 5.88
C TYR A 223 -17.78 -22.20 6.65
N ALA A 224 -18.82 -21.83 5.91
CA ALA A 224 -20.07 -21.34 6.46
C ALA A 224 -21.07 -22.48 6.65
N VAL A 225 -21.40 -22.80 7.90
CA VAL A 225 -22.47 -23.76 8.19
C VAL A 225 -23.81 -23.05 8.11
N MET A 226 -24.62 -23.45 7.14
CA MET A 226 -25.90 -22.83 6.79
C MET A 226 -27.05 -23.78 7.12
N LYS A 227 -28.11 -23.28 7.76
CA LYS A 227 -29.40 -23.99 7.85
C LYS A 227 -30.19 -23.77 6.56
N LYS A 228 -30.84 -24.82 6.04
CA LYS A 228 -31.69 -24.76 4.85
C LYS A 228 -32.72 -23.62 4.98
N GLY A 229 -32.73 -22.72 4.00
CA GLY A 229 -33.63 -21.55 3.94
C GLY A 229 -33.10 -20.27 4.58
N ASN A 230 -32.01 -20.32 5.35
CA ASN A 230 -31.42 -19.12 5.96
C ASN A 230 -30.48 -18.39 4.99
N LYS A 231 -30.51 -17.05 5.03
CA LYS A 231 -29.55 -16.19 4.29
C LYS A 231 -28.22 -15.97 5.04
N ARG A 232 -28.20 -16.19 6.36
CA ARG A 232 -27.01 -16.01 7.21
C ARG A 232 -26.46 -17.36 7.67
N ALA A 233 -25.14 -17.42 7.81
CA ALA A 233 -24.47 -18.57 8.40
C ALA A 233 -24.84 -18.69 9.88
N THR A 234 -25.04 -19.92 10.33
CA THR A 234 -25.19 -20.24 11.76
C THR A 234 -23.85 -20.11 12.47
N LYS A 235 -22.77 -20.55 11.82
CA LYS A 235 -21.40 -20.39 12.29
C LYS A 235 -20.43 -20.40 11.11
N LEU A 236 -19.32 -19.67 11.26
CA LEU A 236 -18.20 -19.69 10.31
C LEU A 236 -17.03 -20.42 10.96
N PHE A 237 -16.33 -21.23 10.18
CA PHE A 237 -15.12 -21.96 10.56
C PHE A 237 -13.98 -21.62 9.61
N THR A 238 -12.75 -21.78 10.07
CA THR A 238 -11.53 -21.68 9.24
C THR A 238 -11.04 -23.05 8.79
N ASP A 239 -11.44 -24.11 9.50
CA ASP A 239 -11.16 -25.49 9.13
C ASP A 239 -12.38 -26.15 8.47
N LYS A 240 -12.13 -26.99 7.47
CA LYS A 240 -13.18 -27.65 6.69
C LYS A 240 -13.85 -28.78 7.46
N ASP A 241 -13.07 -29.53 8.21
CA ASP A 241 -13.52 -30.75 8.87
C ASP A 241 -14.28 -30.41 10.15
N GLU A 242 -13.83 -29.42 10.93
CA GLU A 242 -14.61 -28.84 12.03
C GLU A 242 -16.00 -28.35 11.57
N ALA A 243 -16.06 -27.71 10.39
CA ALA A 243 -17.31 -27.22 9.83
C ALA A 243 -18.27 -28.37 9.47
N LYS A 244 -17.74 -29.48 8.94
CA LYS A 244 -18.53 -30.68 8.59
C LYS A 244 -19.01 -31.40 9.83
N GLU A 245 -18.16 -31.54 10.85
CA GLU A 245 -18.52 -32.15 12.13
C GLU A 245 -19.68 -31.37 12.76
N PHE A 246 -19.55 -30.04 12.87
CA PHE A 246 -20.61 -29.20 13.40
C PHE A 246 -21.90 -29.26 12.57
N ALA A 247 -21.81 -29.29 11.25
CA ALA A 247 -22.99 -29.45 10.40
C ALA A 247 -23.68 -30.80 10.62
N THR A 248 -22.90 -31.87 10.82
CA THR A 248 -23.40 -33.22 11.08
C THR A 248 -24.09 -33.30 12.45
N GLU A 249 -23.49 -32.73 13.49
CA GLU A 249 -24.08 -32.64 14.84
C GLU A 249 -25.42 -31.89 14.84
N LYS A 250 -25.53 -30.81 14.04
CA LYS A 250 -26.78 -30.03 13.92
C LYS A 250 -27.86 -30.72 13.09
N GLY A 251 -27.50 -31.75 12.34
CA GLY A 251 -28.41 -32.62 11.59
C GLY A 251 -28.65 -32.20 10.14
N LYS A 252 -29.46 -33.00 9.44
CA LYS A 252 -29.65 -32.97 7.96
C LYS A 252 -30.12 -31.64 7.36
N ALA A 253 -30.60 -30.71 8.19
CA ALA A 253 -31.01 -29.38 7.73
C ALA A 253 -29.82 -28.41 7.55
N PHE A 254 -28.60 -28.82 7.92
CA PHE A 254 -27.41 -28.00 7.85
C PHE A 254 -26.45 -28.48 6.75
N SER A 255 -25.83 -27.53 6.07
CA SER A 255 -24.84 -27.78 5.01
C SER A 255 -23.66 -26.82 5.14
N VAL A 256 -22.48 -27.27 4.76
CA VAL A 256 -21.28 -26.41 4.69
C VAL A 256 -21.21 -25.76 3.32
N LEU A 257 -21.19 -24.44 3.28
CA LEU A 257 -20.90 -23.63 2.11
C LEU A 257 -19.46 -23.12 2.21
N VAL A 258 -18.62 -23.46 1.23
CA VAL A 258 -17.25 -22.93 1.14
C VAL A 258 -17.34 -21.50 0.61
N ARG A 259 -16.78 -20.55 1.37
CA ARG A 259 -16.52 -19.18 0.94
C ARG A 259 -15.03 -19.08 0.68
N GLN A 260 -14.66 -19.24 -0.59
CA GLN A 260 -13.27 -19.20 -1.01
C GLN A 260 -12.67 -17.85 -0.59
N GLY A 261 -11.48 -17.92 0.01
CA GLY A 261 -10.68 -16.76 0.32
C GLY A 261 -10.14 -16.09 -0.94
N GLY A 262 -9.47 -14.96 -0.77
CA GLY A 262 -8.91 -14.18 -1.87
C GLY A 262 -7.58 -13.52 -1.48
N ARG A 263 -6.82 -13.11 -2.50
CA ARG A 263 -5.59 -12.31 -2.34
C ARG A 263 -5.74 -11.06 -3.18
N ALA A 264 -6.52 -10.10 -2.66
CA ALA A 264 -6.99 -8.97 -3.44
C ALA A 264 -5.84 -8.18 -4.08
N ARG A 265 -4.72 -7.99 -3.35
CA ARG A 265 -3.53 -7.30 -3.92
C ARG A 265 -3.00 -8.08 -5.13
N CYS A 266 -2.77 -9.38 -4.99
CA CYS A 266 -2.20 -10.21 -6.05
C CYS A 266 -3.12 -10.28 -7.29
N GLU A 267 -4.42 -10.39 -7.09
CA GLU A 267 -5.38 -10.56 -8.17
C GLU A 267 -5.59 -9.28 -8.98
N GLN A 268 -5.68 -8.14 -8.29
CA GLN A 268 -6.17 -6.89 -8.87
C GLN A 268 -5.12 -5.78 -8.98
N TYR A 269 -4.13 -5.72 -8.08
CA TYR A 269 -3.28 -4.54 -7.93
C TYR A 269 -1.78 -4.81 -8.17
N CYS A 270 -1.33 -6.06 -8.10
CA CYS A 270 0.08 -6.41 -8.24
C CYS A 270 0.48 -6.50 -9.72
N ASN A 271 1.35 -5.58 -10.17
CA ASN A 271 1.87 -5.53 -11.54
C ASN A 271 2.78 -6.70 -11.90
N VAL A 272 3.46 -7.31 -10.91
CA VAL A 272 4.37 -8.45 -11.10
C VAL A 272 3.68 -9.82 -11.00
N LYS A 273 2.35 -9.86 -10.92
CA LYS A 273 1.59 -11.11 -10.67
C LYS A 273 1.88 -12.23 -11.68
N ASN A 274 2.23 -11.90 -12.92
CA ASN A 274 2.53 -12.87 -13.98
C ASN A 274 3.88 -13.58 -13.75
N PHE A 275 4.80 -12.96 -13.02
CA PHE A 275 6.12 -13.51 -12.68
C PHE A 275 6.15 -14.16 -11.29
N CYS A 276 5.16 -13.82 -10.44
CA CYS A 276 5.12 -14.26 -9.05
C CYS A 276 4.76 -15.76 -8.90
N HIS A 277 5.75 -16.56 -8.45
CA HIS A 277 5.56 -17.98 -8.16
C HIS A 277 4.52 -18.22 -7.05
N GLN A 278 4.59 -17.45 -5.97
CA GLN A 278 3.68 -17.55 -4.82
C GLN A 278 2.21 -17.37 -5.23
N TYR A 279 1.93 -16.39 -6.09
CA TYR A 279 0.59 -16.15 -6.59
C TYR A 279 0.12 -17.27 -7.53
N ARG A 280 0.99 -17.71 -8.45
CA ARG A 280 0.68 -18.80 -9.39
C ARG A 280 0.36 -20.11 -8.67
N GLU A 281 1.14 -20.47 -7.63
CA GLU A 281 0.85 -21.64 -6.81
C GLU A 281 -0.47 -21.52 -6.07
N TRP A 282 -0.72 -20.39 -5.42
CA TRP A 282 -1.98 -20.15 -4.72
C TRP A 282 -3.17 -20.24 -5.67
N LYS A 283 -3.06 -19.64 -6.85
CA LYS A 283 -4.13 -19.62 -7.85
C LYS A 283 -4.41 -21.03 -8.40
N ARG A 284 -3.36 -21.82 -8.65
CA ARG A 284 -3.47 -23.24 -9.04
C ARG A 284 -4.25 -24.06 -8.00
N VAL A 285 -3.91 -23.90 -6.72
CA VAL A 285 -4.61 -24.58 -5.61
C VAL A 285 -6.06 -24.08 -5.49
N ALA A 286 -6.29 -22.78 -5.62
CA ALA A 286 -7.62 -22.17 -5.52
C ALA A 286 -8.55 -22.59 -6.68
N ASP A 287 -8.02 -22.78 -7.89
CA ASP A 287 -8.77 -23.19 -9.07
C ASP A 287 -8.95 -24.73 -9.16
N GLY A 288 -8.33 -25.50 -8.26
CA GLY A 288 -8.48 -26.95 -8.17
C GLY A 288 -7.71 -27.74 -9.23
N SER A 289 -6.63 -27.17 -9.76
CA SER A 289 -5.76 -27.75 -10.81
C SER A 289 -4.42 -28.28 -10.29
#